data_AF-A0A0F4JUU7-F1
#
_entry.id   AF-A0A0F4JUU7-F1
#
_cell.length_a   1.000
_cell.length_b   1.000
_cell.length_c   1.000
_cell.angle_alpha   90.00
_cell.angle_beta   90.00
_cell.angle_gamma   90.00
#
_symmetry.space_group_name_H-M   'P 1'
#
loop_
_entity.id
_entity.type
_entity.pdbx_description
1 polymer ?
#
loop_
_entity_poly.entity_id
_entity_poly.type
_entity_poly.pdbx_seq_one_letter_code
_entity_poly.pdbx_strand_id
1 'polypeptide(L)'
;TWSRPGPAAGWLTGEALAEVSIRLRAAAGRPPLSLRPGEARARALLARHAADHRVFEQAVEVRSQRLHAPFLDNQVVRAARALPESLRVQPGARAEILRSVLASAGVRELPPGWGVTAPGPNETAGRLGLRAALARLLALFDAPLLADAGLVEARVVRQALTDAADGRPVPLDGLAELVSMELWLRRLMSRRGTCWTGTSTPRRRAVPPLPAPLPRLPGAPLPLGRPAGR
;
A
#
# COMPACT_ATOMS: atom_id res chain seq x y z
N THR A 1 6.20 23.65 -2.54
CA THR A 1 6.28 23.23 -1.12
C THR A 1 6.77 21.79 -1.06
N TRP A 2 7.89 21.54 -0.37
CA TRP A 2 8.58 20.23 -0.33
C TRP A 2 7.86 19.18 0.51
N SER A 3 7.07 19.62 1.50
CA SER A 3 6.18 18.78 2.30
C SER A 3 4.79 19.40 2.25
N ARG A 4 3.81 18.64 1.76
CA ARG A 4 2.39 19.01 1.86
C ARG A 4 1.79 18.28 3.07
N PRO A 5 0.81 18.89 3.76
CA PRO A 5 0.02 18.16 4.75
C PRO A 5 -0.55 16.87 4.15
N GLY A 6 -0.74 15.86 5.00
CA GLY A 6 -1.37 14.61 4.58
C GLY A 6 -2.78 14.84 4.01
N PRO A 7 -3.31 13.93 3.19
CA PRO A 7 -4.58 14.11 2.50
C PRO A 7 -5.77 14.28 3.48
N ALA A 8 -5.70 13.69 4.68
CA ALA A 8 -6.72 13.84 5.72
C ALA A 8 -6.57 15.12 6.57
N ALA A 9 -5.47 15.87 6.45
CA ALA A 9 -5.16 16.97 7.35
C ALA A 9 -6.22 18.09 7.33
N GLY A 10 -6.89 18.30 6.19
CA GLY A 10 -7.95 19.30 6.06
C GLY A 10 -9.23 18.99 6.84
N TRP A 11 -9.35 17.79 7.41
CA TRP A 11 -10.52 17.35 8.19
C TRP A 11 -10.23 17.12 9.68
N LEU A 12 -8.97 17.29 10.08
CA LEU A 12 -8.58 17.23 11.49
C LEU A 12 -8.98 18.53 12.20
N THR A 13 -9.32 18.44 13.49
CA THR A 13 -9.55 19.61 14.33
C THR A 13 -8.26 20.42 14.52
N GLY A 14 -8.39 21.70 14.92
CA GLY A 14 -7.24 22.54 15.23
C GLY A 14 -6.34 21.96 16.34
N GLU A 15 -6.95 21.35 17.35
CA GLU A 15 -6.26 20.67 18.45
C GLU A 15 -5.49 19.45 17.97
N ALA A 16 -6.12 18.60 17.14
CA ALA A 16 -5.45 17.45 16.53
C ALA A 16 -4.28 17.88 15.64
N LEU A 17 -4.44 18.95 14.85
CA LEU A 17 -3.36 19.51 14.04
C LEU A 17 -2.21 20.07 14.89
N ALA A 18 -2.53 20.72 16.02
CA ALA A 18 -1.52 21.21 16.95
C ALA A 18 -0.69 20.06 17.54
N GLU A 19 -1.35 18.98 17.96
CA GLU A 19 -0.67 17.79 18.49
C GLU A 19 0.19 17.08 17.43
N VAL A 20 -0.33 16.95 16.20
CA VAL A 20 0.45 16.43 15.06
C VAL A 20 1.68 17.31 14.78
N SER A 21 1.52 18.64 14.81
CA SER A 21 2.62 19.59 14.62
C SER A 21 3.71 19.41 15.69
N ILE A 22 3.35 19.24 16.97
CA ILE A 22 4.31 18.97 18.06
C ILE A 22 5.09 17.67 17.79
N ARG A 23 4.38 16.59 17.43
CA ARG A 23 5.01 15.29 17.12
C ARG A 23 5.91 15.36 15.89
N LEU A 24 5.51 16.11 14.86
CA LEU A 24 6.33 16.33 13.67
C LEU A 24 7.58 17.13 13.97
N ARG A 25 7.51 18.18 14.81
CA ARG A 25 8.68 18.94 15.25
C ARG A 25 9.65 18.06 16.05
N ALA A 26 9.13 17.26 16.98
CA ALA A 26 9.94 16.30 17.74
C ALA A 26 10.60 15.25 16.82
N ALA A 27 9.89 14.77 15.81
CA ALA A 27 10.43 13.83 14.83
C ALA A 27 11.49 14.48 13.92
N ALA A 28 11.32 15.75 13.55
CA ALA A 28 12.27 16.49 12.72
C ALA A 28 13.60 16.76 13.44
N GLY A 29 13.60 16.82 14.78
CA GLY A 29 14.81 16.93 15.59
C GLY A 29 15.61 15.63 15.73
N ARG A 30 15.11 14.50 15.22
CA ARG A 30 15.83 13.22 15.27
C ARG A 30 16.97 13.19 14.23
N PRO A 31 18.05 12.41 14.48
CA PRO A 31 19.12 12.24 13.52
C PRO A 31 18.58 11.84 12.14
N PRO A 32 19.18 12.33 11.05
CA PRO A 32 18.72 12.00 9.71
C PRO A 32 18.76 10.48 9.50
N LEU A 33 17.80 9.98 8.74
CA LEU A 33 17.82 8.60 8.29
C LEU A 33 19.14 8.33 7.54
N SER A 34 19.63 7.10 7.57
CA SER A 34 20.78 6.67 6.76
C SER A 34 20.52 6.74 5.23
N LEU A 35 19.31 7.11 4.82
CA LEU A 35 18.86 7.26 3.45
C LEU A 35 18.72 8.74 3.10
N ARG A 36 18.98 9.08 1.83
CA ARG A 36 18.66 10.41 1.30
C ARG A 36 17.15 10.66 1.41
N PRO A 37 16.70 11.90 1.68
CA PRO A 37 15.28 12.21 1.87
C PRO A 37 14.36 11.71 0.74
N GLY A 38 14.80 11.83 -0.51
CA GLY A 38 14.04 11.36 -1.67
C GLY A 38 13.93 9.83 -1.76
N GLU A 39 15.00 9.10 -1.39
CA GLU A 39 14.98 7.64 -1.29
C GLU A 39 14.08 7.16 -0.14
N ALA A 40 14.15 7.81 1.02
CA ALA A 40 13.28 7.54 2.15
C ALA A 40 11.81 7.75 1.77
N ARG A 41 11.50 8.85 1.06
CA ARG A 41 10.15 9.13 0.56
C ARG A 41 9.69 8.12 -0.48
N ALA A 42 10.52 7.78 -1.46
CA ALA A 42 10.18 6.77 -2.47
C ALA A 42 9.91 5.40 -1.83
N ARG A 43 10.72 5.01 -0.83
CA ARG A 43 10.50 3.78 -0.05
C ARG A 43 9.17 3.83 0.72
N ALA A 44 8.87 4.93 1.39
CA ALA A 44 7.61 5.09 2.13
C ALA A 44 6.38 5.01 1.20
N LEU A 45 6.45 5.66 0.03
CA LEU A 45 5.38 5.60 -0.97
C LEU A 45 5.18 4.18 -1.53
N LEU A 46 6.26 3.46 -1.84
CA LEU A 46 6.18 2.06 -2.29
C LEU A 46 5.58 1.15 -1.21
N ALA A 47 6.02 1.32 0.05
CA ALA A 47 5.50 0.54 1.17
C ALA A 47 4.00 0.81 1.39
N ARG A 48 3.57 2.07 1.29
CA ARG A 48 2.16 2.44 1.35
C ARG A 48 1.36 1.81 0.21
N HIS A 49 1.83 1.96 -1.03
CA HIS A 49 1.15 1.40 -2.19
C HIS A 49 1.01 -0.14 -2.12
N ALA A 50 2.05 -0.83 -1.63
CA ALA A 50 1.99 -2.27 -1.42
C ALA A 50 1.01 -2.66 -0.30
N ALA A 51 0.92 -1.87 0.77
CA ALA A 51 -0.07 -2.09 1.83
C ALA A 51 -1.51 -1.89 1.31
N ASP A 52 -1.76 -0.82 0.56
CA ASP A 52 -3.07 -0.55 -0.05
C ASP A 52 -3.45 -1.67 -1.04
N HIS A 53 -2.49 -2.18 -1.81
CA HIS A 53 -2.73 -3.29 -2.74
C HIS A 53 -3.20 -4.57 -2.04
N ARG A 54 -2.61 -4.92 -0.89
CA ARG A 54 -3.02 -6.09 -0.10
C ARG A 54 -4.46 -6.01 0.37
N VAL A 55 -4.98 -4.81 0.62
CA VAL A 55 -6.40 -4.63 0.97
C VAL A 55 -7.28 -5.05 -0.21
N PHE A 56 -6.91 -4.68 -1.43
CA PHE A 56 -7.62 -5.12 -2.63
C PHE A 56 -7.50 -6.62 -2.87
N GLU A 57 -6.32 -7.22 -2.67
CA GLU A 57 -6.14 -8.67 -2.74
C GLU A 57 -7.10 -9.41 -1.80
N GLN A 58 -7.19 -8.97 -0.54
CA GLN A 58 -8.12 -9.53 0.44
C GLN A 58 -9.59 -9.35 0.02
N ALA A 59 -9.94 -8.20 -0.55
CA ALA A 59 -11.30 -7.93 -1.01
C ALA A 59 -11.72 -8.81 -2.19
N VAL A 60 -10.82 -9.10 -3.13
CA VAL A 60 -11.12 -9.94 -4.30
C VAL A 60 -11.11 -11.43 -3.98
N GLU A 61 -10.34 -11.85 -2.97
CA GLU A 61 -10.27 -13.25 -2.52
C GLU A 61 -11.65 -13.78 -2.08
N VAL A 62 -12.47 -12.92 -1.45
CA VAL A 62 -13.86 -13.24 -1.05
C VAL A 62 -14.70 -13.68 -2.24
N ARG A 63 -14.40 -13.20 -3.45
CA ARG A 63 -15.11 -13.56 -4.69
C ARG A 63 -14.35 -14.57 -5.54
N SER A 64 -13.31 -15.21 -5.00
CA SER A 64 -12.42 -16.13 -5.73
C SER A 64 -11.81 -15.51 -6.99
N GLN A 65 -11.63 -14.19 -7.00
CA GLN A 65 -10.97 -13.48 -8.08
C GLN A 65 -9.49 -13.30 -7.76
N ARG A 66 -8.65 -13.22 -8.80
CA ARG A 66 -7.23 -12.91 -8.68
C ARG A 66 -6.95 -11.51 -9.17
N LEU A 67 -6.32 -10.71 -8.32
CA LEU A 67 -5.80 -9.41 -8.70
C LEU A 67 -4.34 -9.57 -9.11
N HIS A 68 -3.97 -8.98 -10.24
CA HIS A 68 -2.60 -8.99 -10.74
C HIS A 68 -1.96 -7.61 -10.55
N ALA A 69 -0.76 -7.56 -9.95
CA ALA A 69 0.06 -6.35 -9.88
C ALA A 69 1.49 -6.60 -10.39
N PRO A 70 1.69 -6.66 -11.71
CA PRO A 70 3.01 -6.88 -12.31
C PRO A 70 4.06 -5.83 -11.87
N PHE A 71 3.65 -4.59 -11.62
CA PHE A 71 4.54 -3.52 -11.19
C PHE A 71 5.01 -3.64 -9.73
N LEU A 72 4.40 -4.53 -8.94
CA LEU A 72 4.83 -4.86 -7.58
C LEU A 72 5.72 -6.10 -7.53
N ASP A 73 6.06 -6.69 -8.68
CA ASP A 73 7.03 -7.79 -8.74
C ASP A 73 8.41 -7.35 -8.21
N ASN A 74 9.08 -8.26 -7.52
CA ASN A 74 10.38 -7.99 -6.90
C ASN A 74 11.43 -7.55 -7.91
N GLN A 75 11.45 -8.12 -9.12
CA GLN A 75 12.42 -7.75 -10.15
C GLN A 75 12.11 -6.37 -10.72
N VAL A 76 10.83 -6.08 -10.97
CA VAL A 76 10.39 -4.76 -11.45
C VAL A 76 10.74 -3.67 -10.43
N VAL A 77 10.45 -3.91 -9.15
CA VAL A 77 10.79 -2.97 -8.06
C VAL A 77 12.30 -2.78 -7.94
N ARG A 78 13.10 -3.85 -8.03
CA ARG A 78 14.57 -3.77 -7.99
C ARG A 78 15.12 -2.98 -9.17
N ALA A 79 14.65 -3.26 -10.38
CA ALA A 79 15.05 -2.54 -11.59
C ALA A 79 14.69 -1.05 -11.51
N ALA A 80 13.46 -0.73 -11.09
CA ALA A 80 13.02 0.65 -10.91
C ALA A 80 13.85 1.40 -9.86
N ARG A 81 14.27 0.73 -8.79
CA ARG A 81 15.13 1.32 -7.74
C ARG A 81 16.59 1.49 -8.16
N ALA A 82 17.07 0.71 -9.13
CA ALA A 82 18.42 0.86 -9.69
C ALA A 82 18.57 2.10 -10.58
N LEU A 83 17.45 2.67 -11.06
CA LEU A 83 17.47 3.89 -11.85
C LEU A 83 17.90 5.11 -11.01
N PRO A 84 18.78 5.99 -11.56
CA PRO A 84 19.17 7.23 -10.90
C PRO A 84 17.97 8.06 -10.47
N GLU A 85 18.06 8.66 -9.27
CA GLU A 85 16.97 9.52 -8.76
C GLU A 85 16.68 10.70 -9.67
N SER A 86 17.72 11.34 -10.21
CA SER A 86 17.62 12.46 -11.14
C SER A 86 16.78 12.17 -12.38
N LEU A 87 16.74 10.90 -12.79
CA LEU A 87 15.97 10.41 -13.92
C LEU A 87 14.52 10.09 -13.53
N ARG A 88 14.27 9.65 -12.29
CA ARG A 88 12.92 9.29 -11.81
C ARG A 88 12.05 10.49 -11.45
N VAL A 89 12.64 11.62 -11.09
CA VAL A 89 11.91 12.81 -10.59
C VAL A 89 11.46 13.77 -11.69
N GLN A 90 11.92 13.58 -12.93
CA GLN A 90 11.53 14.48 -14.04
C GLN A 90 10.04 14.33 -14.37
N PRO A 91 9.34 15.43 -14.71
CA PRO A 91 8.00 15.36 -15.29
C PRO A 91 8.00 14.43 -16.52
N GLY A 92 7.05 13.49 -16.60
CA GLY A 92 6.98 12.54 -17.71
C GLY A 92 7.97 11.36 -17.66
N ALA A 93 8.94 11.37 -16.74
CA ALA A 93 9.99 10.33 -16.62
C ALA A 93 9.44 8.91 -16.66
N ARG A 94 8.36 8.63 -15.93
CA ARG A 94 7.75 7.29 -15.88
C ARG A 94 7.39 6.79 -17.27
N ALA A 95 6.76 7.65 -18.08
CA ALA A 95 6.40 7.30 -19.44
C ALA A 95 7.68 7.14 -20.29
N GLU A 96 8.62 8.08 -20.26
CA GLU A 96 9.84 7.95 -21.08
C GLU A 96 10.65 6.68 -20.76
N ILE A 97 10.82 6.36 -19.47
CA ILE A 97 11.49 5.14 -19.01
C ILE A 97 10.80 3.90 -19.56
N LEU A 98 9.48 3.79 -19.36
CA LEU A 98 8.73 2.63 -19.82
C LEU A 98 8.77 2.51 -21.35
N ARG A 99 8.86 3.64 -22.08
CA ARG A 99 8.89 3.65 -23.55
C ARG A 99 10.19 3.05 -24.03
N SER A 100 11.30 3.46 -23.41
CA SER A 100 12.62 2.92 -23.71
C SER A 100 12.72 1.43 -23.37
N VAL A 101 12.15 0.99 -22.24
CA VAL A 101 12.10 -0.43 -21.85
C VAL A 101 11.25 -1.25 -22.83
N LEU A 102 10.11 -0.73 -23.26
CA LEU A 102 9.25 -1.40 -24.24
C LEU A 102 9.91 -1.47 -25.62
N ALA A 103 10.55 -0.38 -26.06
CA ALA A 103 11.28 -0.33 -27.31
C ALA A 103 12.44 -1.34 -27.35
N SER A 104 13.19 -1.50 -26.24
CA SER A 104 14.25 -2.52 -26.16
C SER A 104 13.73 -3.95 -26.12
N ALA A 105 12.49 -4.14 -25.64
CA ALA A 105 11.77 -5.41 -25.73
C ALA A 105 11.09 -5.66 -27.10
N GLY A 106 11.29 -4.76 -28.08
CA GLY A 106 10.73 -4.89 -29.43
C GLY A 106 9.33 -4.30 -29.62
N VAL A 107 8.74 -3.69 -28.58
CA VAL A 107 7.42 -3.03 -28.67
C VAL A 107 7.61 -1.59 -29.13
N ARG A 108 7.36 -1.34 -30.43
CA ARG A 108 7.58 -0.03 -31.06
C ARG A 108 6.32 0.82 -31.16
N GLU A 109 5.17 0.18 -31.32
CA GLU A 109 3.89 0.87 -31.43
C GLU A 109 3.21 0.94 -30.06
N LEU A 110 2.98 2.17 -29.59
CA LEU A 110 2.27 2.43 -28.35
C LEU A 110 0.95 3.13 -28.69
N PRO A 111 -0.15 2.81 -27.98
CA PRO A 111 -1.45 3.43 -28.24
C PRO A 111 -1.39 4.97 -28.15
N PRO A 112 -2.26 5.68 -28.90
CA PRO A 112 -2.43 7.11 -28.72
C PRO A 112 -2.74 7.47 -27.26
N GLY A 113 -2.15 8.57 -26.77
CA GLY A 113 -2.30 9.00 -25.37
C GLY A 113 -1.46 8.22 -24.35
N TRP A 114 -0.58 7.31 -24.80
CA TRP A 114 0.32 6.61 -23.90
C TRP A 114 1.23 7.57 -23.13
N GLY A 115 1.27 7.41 -21.81
CA GLY A 115 2.07 8.26 -20.92
C GLY A 115 1.38 9.55 -20.47
N VAL A 116 0.17 9.87 -20.98
CA VAL A 116 -0.62 11.00 -20.49
C VAL A 116 -1.13 10.69 -19.08
N THR A 117 -0.82 11.58 -18.13
CA THR A 117 -1.38 11.55 -16.77
C THR A 117 -2.81 12.08 -16.79
N ALA A 118 -3.76 11.27 -17.25
CA ALA A 118 -5.18 11.48 -16.99
C ALA A 118 -5.53 10.97 -15.57
N PRO A 119 -6.62 11.47 -14.93
CA PRO A 119 -7.20 10.81 -13.76
C PRO A 119 -7.37 9.33 -14.07
N GLY A 120 -6.63 8.49 -13.35
CA GLY A 120 -6.53 7.08 -13.71
C GLY A 120 -7.89 6.37 -13.56
N PRO A 121 -8.10 5.22 -14.24
CA PRO A 121 -9.31 4.39 -14.09
C PRO A 121 -9.67 4.07 -12.62
N ASN A 122 -8.66 4.04 -11.75
CA ASN A 122 -8.82 3.81 -10.31
C ASN A 122 -9.59 4.93 -9.59
N GLU A 123 -9.44 6.19 -10.00
CA GLU A 123 -10.20 7.30 -9.40
C GLU A 123 -11.68 7.17 -9.76
N THR A 124 -11.99 6.79 -11.00
CA THR A 124 -13.36 6.52 -11.47
C THR A 124 -14.00 5.35 -10.71
N ALA A 125 -13.26 4.24 -10.54
CA ALA A 125 -13.72 3.09 -9.78
C ALA A 125 -13.91 3.41 -8.28
N GLY A 126 -12.99 4.17 -7.69
CA GLY A 126 -13.08 4.64 -6.30
C GLY A 126 -14.33 5.51 -6.07
N ARG A 127 -14.61 6.44 -6.97
CA ARG A 127 -15.81 7.30 -6.90
C ARG A 127 -17.10 6.52 -7.12
N LEU A 128 -17.10 5.51 -8.01
CA LEU A 128 -18.25 4.63 -8.20
C LEU A 128 -18.55 3.82 -6.93
N GLY A 129 -17.51 3.22 -6.33
CA GLY A 129 -17.62 2.48 -5.08
C GLY A 129 -18.08 3.36 -3.92
N LEU A 130 -17.56 4.59 -3.84
CA LEU A 130 -17.99 5.59 -2.87
C LEU A 130 -19.48 5.93 -3.01
N ARG A 131 -19.94 6.25 -4.22
CA ARG A 131 -21.36 6.56 -4.48
C ARG A 131 -22.27 5.40 -4.07
N ALA A 132 -21.88 4.17 -4.40
CA ALA A 132 -22.62 2.97 -4.02
C ALA A 132 -22.64 2.72 -2.49
N ALA A 133 -21.61 3.17 -1.76
CA ALA A 133 -21.49 3.00 -0.32
C ALA A 133 -21.91 4.22 0.50
N LEU A 134 -22.30 5.34 -0.13
CA LEU A 134 -22.45 6.64 0.53
C LEU A 134 -23.36 6.58 1.76
N ALA A 135 -24.55 5.99 1.63
CA ALA A 135 -25.49 5.89 2.75
C ALA A 135 -24.89 5.15 3.96
N ARG A 136 -24.15 4.06 3.72
CA ARG A 136 -23.47 3.29 4.77
C ARG A 136 -22.31 4.06 5.40
N LEU A 137 -21.61 4.85 4.59
CA LEU A 137 -20.51 5.71 5.07
C LEU A 137 -21.06 6.87 5.90
N LEU A 138 -22.17 7.50 5.50
CA LEU A 138 -22.81 8.54 6.30
C LEU A 138 -23.28 7.98 7.65
N ALA A 139 -23.89 6.79 7.65
CA ALA A 139 -24.28 6.10 8.88
C ALA A 139 -23.09 5.78 9.80
N LEU A 140 -21.93 5.43 9.24
CA LEU A 140 -20.70 5.22 10.00
C LEU A 140 -20.25 6.49 10.77
N PHE A 141 -20.57 7.67 10.23
CA PHE A 141 -20.19 8.97 10.80
C PHE A 141 -21.36 9.71 11.49
N ASP A 142 -22.48 9.03 11.80
CA ASP A 142 -23.57 9.64 12.57
C ASP A 142 -23.18 9.89 14.04
N ALA A 143 -22.40 8.98 14.62
CA ALA A 143 -21.77 9.13 15.94
C ALA A 143 -20.33 8.59 15.89
N PRO A 144 -19.39 9.33 15.26
CA PRO A 144 -18.05 8.82 14.99
C PRO A 144 -17.14 8.92 16.21
N LEU A 145 -16.46 7.83 16.54
CA LEU A 145 -15.52 7.74 17.66
C LEU A 145 -14.34 8.72 17.49
N LEU A 146 -13.96 9.00 16.24
CA LEU A 146 -12.96 10.03 15.93
C LEU A 146 -13.40 11.43 16.36
N ALA A 147 -14.70 11.76 16.25
CA ALA A 147 -15.20 13.05 16.72
C ALA A 147 -15.35 13.08 18.24
N ASP A 148 -15.76 11.97 18.86
CA ASP A 148 -15.80 11.83 20.32
C ASP A 148 -14.39 12.02 20.94
N ALA A 149 -13.34 11.60 20.23
CA ALA A 149 -11.95 11.82 20.62
C ALA A 149 -11.42 13.23 20.27
N GLY A 150 -12.24 14.13 19.72
CA GLY A 150 -11.84 15.47 19.32
C GLY A 150 -10.89 15.52 18.12
N LEU A 151 -10.74 14.42 17.36
CA LEU A 151 -9.77 14.36 16.25
C LEU A 151 -10.30 14.97 14.96
N VAL A 152 -11.62 14.86 14.72
CA VAL A 152 -12.29 15.38 13.52
C VAL A 152 -13.63 16.03 13.86
N GLU A 153 -14.12 16.89 12.98
CA GLU A 153 -15.51 17.35 13.03
C GLU A 153 -16.41 16.44 12.20
N ALA A 154 -17.37 15.75 12.85
CA ALA A 154 -18.27 14.80 12.19
C ALA A 154 -18.99 15.41 10.97
N ARG A 155 -19.51 16.63 11.12
CA ARG A 155 -20.20 17.37 10.04
C ARG A 155 -19.30 17.60 8.82
N VAL A 156 -18.02 17.89 9.03
CA VAL A 156 -17.06 18.20 7.98
C VAL A 156 -16.72 16.95 7.19
N VAL A 157 -16.52 15.82 7.88
CA VAL A 157 -16.24 14.53 7.22
C VAL A 157 -17.47 14.05 6.44
N ARG A 158 -18.68 14.18 6.99
CA ARG A 158 -19.94 13.84 6.28
C ARG A 158 -20.11 14.69 5.02
N GLN A 159 -19.84 16.00 5.12
CA GLN A 159 -19.88 16.88 3.95
C GLN A 159 -18.86 16.44 2.90
N ALA A 160 -17.62 16.14 3.30
CA ALA A 160 -16.58 15.66 2.40
C ALA A 160 -16.93 14.33 1.69
N LEU A 161 -17.65 13.42 2.36
CA LEU A 161 -18.16 12.19 1.73
C LEU A 161 -19.20 12.48 0.65
N THR A 162 -20.12 13.40 0.91
CA THR A 162 -21.12 13.86 -0.06
C THR A 162 -20.45 14.58 -1.24
N ASP A 163 -19.53 15.51 -0.96
CA ASP A 163 -18.68 16.17 -1.95
C ASP A 163 -17.99 15.16 -2.88
N ALA A 164 -17.33 14.17 -2.29
CA ALA A 164 -16.63 13.13 -3.03
C ALA A 164 -17.57 12.32 -3.94
N ALA A 165 -18.77 12.00 -3.44
CA ALA A 165 -19.79 11.25 -4.17
C ALA A 165 -20.39 12.07 -5.33
N ASP A 166 -20.56 13.38 -5.15
CA ASP A 166 -21.01 14.34 -6.17
C ASP A 166 -19.93 14.61 -7.25
N GLY A 167 -18.72 14.04 -7.09
CA GLY A 167 -17.62 14.24 -8.03
C GLY A 167 -16.79 15.50 -7.78
N ARG A 168 -16.99 16.19 -6.65
CA ARG A 168 -16.17 17.35 -6.28
C ARG A 168 -14.71 16.92 -6.02
N PRO A 169 -13.74 17.81 -6.27
CA PRO A 169 -12.32 17.51 -6.10
C PRO A 169 -11.95 17.47 -4.62
N VAL A 170 -11.88 16.26 -4.06
CA VAL A 170 -11.49 16.01 -2.67
C VAL A 170 -10.46 14.88 -2.61
N PRO A 171 -9.54 14.89 -1.63
CA PRO A 171 -8.49 13.89 -1.54
C PRO A 171 -9.04 12.54 -1.05
N LEU A 172 -9.42 11.66 -1.99
CA LEU A 172 -10.05 10.36 -1.69
C LEU A 172 -9.20 9.47 -0.77
N ASP A 173 -7.87 9.52 -0.89
CA ASP A 173 -6.96 8.76 -0.01
C ASP A 173 -7.12 9.16 1.47
N GLY A 174 -7.37 10.45 1.74
CA GLY A 174 -7.60 10.92 3.10
C GLY A 174 -8.95 10.46 3.66
N LEU A 175 -9.99 10.42 2.83
CA LEU A 175 -11.29 9.86 3.24
C LEU A 175 -11.15 8.37 3.55
N ALA A 176 -10.39 7.63 2.73
CA ALA A 176 -10.11 6.22 2.97
C ALA A 176 -9.37 6.02 4.31
N GLU A 177 -8.42 6.89 4.66
CA GLU A 177 -7.73 6.87 5.95
C GLU A 177 -8.70 7.10 7.13
N LEU A 178 -9.56 8.11 7.05
CA LEU A 178 -10.56 8.40 8.09
C LEU A 178 -11.56 7.26 8.28
N VAL A 179 -12.12 6.75 7.18
CA VAL A 179 -13.06 5.62 7.20
C VAL A 179 -12.39 4.37 7.78
N SER A 180 -11.16 4.07 7.37
CA SER A 180 -10.41 2.91 7.85
C SER A 180 -10.12 3.01 9.36
N MET A 181 -9.75 4.19 9.83
CA MET A 181 -9.48 4.43 11.25
C MET A 181 -10.76 4.29 12.08
N GLU A 182 -11.88 4.86 11.63
CA GLU A 182 -13.18 4.74 12.31
C GLU A 182 -13.63 3.27 12.38
N LEU A 183 -13.52 2.52 11.29
CA LEU A 183 -13.82 1.08 11.27
C LEU A 183 -12.91 0.30 12.22
N TRP A 184 -11.61 0.62 12.24
CA TRP A 184 -10.65 0.00 13.16
C TRP A 184 -11.00 0.29 14.62
N LEU A 185 -11.31 1.55 14.97
CA LEU A 185 -11.71 1.96 16.31
C LEU A 185 -12.99 1.24 16.75
N ARG A 186 -14.03 1.22 15.91
CA ARG A 186 -15.27 0.49 16.22
C ARG A 186 -15.03 -1.00 16.41
N ARG A 187 -14.17 -1.60 15.58
CA ARG A 187 -13.78 -3.01 15.75
C ARG A 187 -12.97 -3.23 17.02
N LEU A 188 -12.09 -2.31 17.38
CA LEU A 188 -11.32 -2.36 18.62
C LEU A 188 -12.22 -2.27 19.84
N MET A 189 -13.18 -1.35 19.84
CA MET A 189 -14.12 -1.14 20.95
C MET A 189 -15.13 -2.28 21.09
N SER A 190 -15.62 -2.84 19.98
CA SER A 190 -16.51 -4.01 20.00
C SER A 190 -15.80 -5.30 20.42
N ARG A 191 -14.47 -5.39 20.25
CA ARG A 191 -13.65 -6.55 20.63
C ARG A 191 -12.98 -6.43 21.99
N ARG A 192 -13.48 -5.56 22.89
CA ARG A 192 -13.03 -5.49 24.29
C ARG A 192 -13.12 -6.87 24.95
N GLY A 193 -12.03 -7.64 24.86
CA GLY A 193 -11.93 -9.02 25.34
C GLY A 193 -10.84 -9.90 24.71
N THR A 194 -10.43 -9.71 23.44
CA THR A 194 -9.40 -10.59 22.87
C THR A 194 -8.40 -9.83 21.99
N CYS A 195 -7.16 -9.86 22.45
CA CYS A 195 -5.95 -9.43 21.77
C CYS A 195 -5.91 -9.83 20.29
N TRP A 196 -5.28 -8.96 19.51
CA TRP A 196 -5.06 -9.08 18.06
C TRP A 196 -4.39 -10.40 17.64
N THR A 197 -3.88 -11.22 18.57
CA THR A 197 -3.20 -12.50 18.30
C THR A 197 -4.12 -13.69 18.03
N GLY A 198 -5.45 -13.50 18.07
CA GLY A 198 -6.43 -14.58 17.92
C GLY A 198 -7.02 -14.80 16.52
N THR A 199 -6.33 -14.51 15.41
CA THR A 199 -6.79 -15.06 14.11
C THR A 199 -6.36 -16.51 14.01
N SER A 200 -7.21 -17.41 14.50
CA SER A 200 -7.25 -18.82 14.12
C SER A 200 -7.71 -19.01 12.67
N THR A 201 -7.19 -18.21 11.74
CA THR A 201 -7.17 -18.60 10.34
C THR A 201 -6.06 -19.63 10.20
N PRO A 202 -6.36 -20.91 9.87
CA PRO A 202 -5.30 -21.85 9.57
C PRO A 202 -4.47 -21.25 8.44
N ARG A 203 -3.16 -21.06 8.67
CA ARG A 203 -2.23 -20.63 7.62
C ARG A 203 -2.30 -21.65 6.49
N ARG A 204 -3.13 -21.38 5.47
CA ARG A 204 -3.06 -22.11 4.21
C ARG A 204 -1.73 -21.74 3.59
N ARG A 205 -0.79 -22.69 3.63
CA ARG A 205 0.51 -22.54 3.00
C ARG A 205 0.26 -22.43 1.49
N ALA A 206 0.69 -21.33 0.86
CA ALA A 206 0.55 -21.13 -0.58
C ALA A 206 1.39 -22.12 -1.42
N VAL A 207 2.28 -22.87 -0.77
CA VAL A 207 3.13 -23.88 -1.40
C VAL A 207 2.86 -25.23 -0.72
N PRO A 208 2.60 -26.31 -1.49
CA PRO A 208 2.56 -27.67 -0.95
C PRO A 208 3.86 -27.97 -0.19
N PRO A 209 3.82 -28.70 0.94
CA PRO A 209 5.05 -29.16 1.56
C PRO A 209 5.86 -29.95 0.52
N LEU A 210 7.15 -29.62 0.38
CA LEU A 210 8.06 -30.46 -0.40
C LEU A 210 7.94 -31.91 0.12
N PRO A 211 7.95 -32.91 -0.78
CA PRO A 211 8.08 -34.29 -0.35
C PRO A 211 9.30 -34.41 0.56
N ALA A 212 9.15 -35.21 1.63
CA ALA A 212 10.22 -35.43 2.60
C ALA A 212 11.53 -35.78 1.88
N PRO A 213 12.70 -35.33 2.39
CA PRO A 213 13.97 -35.71 1.80
C PRO A 213 14.04 -37.23 1.71
N LEU A 214 14.40 -37.74 0.53
CA LEU A 214 14.59 -39.17 0.30
C LEU A 214 15.48 -39.75 1.41
N PRO A 215 15.17 -40.95 1.93
CA PRO A 215 16.01 -41.59 2.93
C PRO A 215 17.44 -41.65 2.39
N ARG A 216 18.39 -41.15 3.19
CA ARG A 216 19.82 -41.27 2.87
C ARG A 216 20.12 -42.75 2.71
N LEU A 217 20.51 -43.15 1.51
CA LEU A 217 21.04 -44.48 1.26
C LEU A 217 22.21 -44.70 2.23
N PRO A 218 22.26 -45.82 2.97
CA PRO A 218 23.40 -46.12 3.82
C PRO A 218 24.67 -46.11 2.98
N GLY A 219 25.67 -45.35 3.44
CA GLY A 219 26.92 -45.13 2.72
C GLY A 219 27.58 -46.45 2.35
N ALA A 220 27.91 -46.60 1.06
CA ALA A 220 28.77 -47.68 0.61
C ALA A 220 30.14 -47.56 1.29
N PRO A 221 30.67 -48.63 1.90
CA PRO A 221 32.00 -48.59 2.49
C PRO A 221 33.04 -48.36 1.40
N LEU A 222 33.95 -47.41 1.65
CA LEU A 222 35.12 -47.13 0.82
C LEU A 222 35.97 -48.41 0.69
N PRO A 223 36.35 -48.85 -0.53
CA PRO A 223 37.24 -49.99 -0.67
C PRO A 223 38.64 -49.64 -0.15
N LEU A 224 39.06 -50.37 0.89
CA LEU A 224 40.42 -50.40 1.40
C LEU A 224 41.39 -50.81 0.29
N GLY A 225 42.51 -50.08 0.22
CA GLY A 225 43.49 -50.16 -0.85
C GLY A 225 44.07 -51.55 -1.11
N ARG A 226 44.36 -51.82 -2.38
CA ARG A 226 45.26 -52.90 -2.79
C ARG A 226 46.71 -52.37 -2.80
N PRO A 227 47.67 -53.09 -2.19
CA PRO A 227 49.08 -52.73 -2.28
C PRO A 227 49.62 -53.08 -3.69
N ALA A 228 50.35 -52.15 -4.29
CA ALA A 228 51.17 -52.43 -5.46
C ALA A 228 52.46 -53.13 -5.00
N GLY A 229 52.70 -54.36 -5.47
CA GLY A 229 53.90 -55.11 -5.13
C GLY A 229 54.10 -56.34 -6.00
N ARG A 230 54.94 -56.17 -7.02
CA ARG A 230 55.64 -57.13 -7.91
C ARG A 230 54.80 -57.95 -8.90
#